data_AF-A0A822GIF0-F1
#
_entry.id   AF-A0A822GIF0-F1
#
_cell.length_a   1.000
_cell.length_b   1.000
_cell.length_c   1.000
_cell.angle_alpha   90.00
_cell.angle_beta   90.00
_cell.angle_gamma   90.00
#
_symmetry.space_group_name_H-M   'P 1'
#
loop_
_entity.id
_entity.type
_entity.pdbx_description
1 polymer ?
#
loop_
_entity_poly.entity_id
_entity_poly.type
_entity_poly.pdbx_seq_one_letter_code
_entity_poly.pdbx_strand_id
1 'polypeptide(L)'
;MIAGSRQSSSLDHSKYPFSIAYIGDETIEKYNRLSEKTLLSLLYIYEQYGRDYDWFFKGDDDTYVIVENLRHFLRRRPSNISFYYGYIATTSDRLYASGGAGYILSQEALLQFGKEVLTKTEKRKLCNKDEAEDINLAYCLAHIG
;
A
#
# COMPACT_ATOMS: atom_id res chain seq x y z
N MET A 1 9.39 -5.29 -2.07
CA MET A 1 9.24 -4.57 -3.37
C MET A 1 10.65 -4.31 -3.92
N ILE A 2 11.11 -5.00 -4.98
CA ILE A 2 12.50 -4.89 -5.50
C ILE A 2 12.51 -4.01 -6.75
N ALA A 3 13.43 -3.04 -6.84
CA ALA A 3 13.47 -2.05 -7.91
C ALA A 3 14.88 -1.59 -8.32
N GLY A 4 15.03 -1.31 -9.62
CA GLY A 4 16.19 -0.66 -10.25
C GLY A 4 15.70 0.45 -11.21
N SER A 5 16.58 1.41 -11.50
CA SER A 5 16.26 2.74 -12.02
C SER A 5 15.69 2.81 -13.44
N ARG A 6 14.72 3.71 -13.62
CA ARG A 6 14.30 4.42 -14.86
C ARG A 6 14.48 3.66 -16.19
N GLN A 7 13.51 2.83 -16.50
CA GLN A 7 12.91 2.78 -17.83
C GLN A 7 11.48 2.25 -17.67
N SER A 8 10.49 2.99 -18.16
CA SER A 8 9.28 2.35 -18.69
C SER A 8 9.71 1.60 -19.96
N SER A 9 10.49 0.53 -19.81
CA SER A 9 10.58 -0.48 -20.83
C SER A 9 9.32 -1.31 -20.68
N SER A 10 8.49 -1.35 -21.71
CA SER A 10 7.46 -2.37 -21.83
C SER A 10 8.16 -3.71 -21.66
N LEU A 11 7.98 -4.34 -20.51
CA LEU A 11 8.50 -5.68 -20.28
C LEU A 11 7.89 -6.57 -21.35
N ASP A 12 8.73 -7.38 -21.96
CA ASP A 12 8.28 -8.37 -22.90
C ASP A 12 7.30 -9.32 -22.20
N HIS A 13 6.01 -9.13 -22.45
CA HIS A 13 4.94 -9.92 -21.86
C HIS A 13 4.96 -11.39 -22.30
N SER A 14 5.75 -11.74 -23.34
CA SER A 14 6.02 -13.13 -23.68
C SER A 14 6.99 -13.81 -22.70
N LYS A 15 7.81 -13.02 -21.99
CA LYS A 15 8.80 -13.49 -21.01
C LYS A 15 8.32 -13.35 -19.57
N TYR A 16 7.52 -12.33 -19.27
CA TYR A 16 6.96 -12.08 -17.94
C TYR A 16 5.44 -11.89 -18.03
N PRO A 17 4.62 -12.83 -17.53
CA PRO A 17 3.17 -12.75 -17.63
C PRO A 17 2.55 -11.74 -16.63
N PHE A 18 3.30 -10.71 -16.22
CA PHE A 18 2.88 -9.71 -15.24
C PHE A 18 3.45 -8.33 -15.58
N SER A 19 2.71 -7.30 -15.21
CA SER A 19 3.14 -5.90 -15.32
C SER A 19 3.95 -5.51 -14.07
N ILE A 20 5.07 -4.82 -14.26
CA ILE A 20 5.86 -4.23 -13.18
C ILE A 20 5.71 -2.72 -13.26
N ALA A 21 5.38 -2.09 -12.14
CA ALA A 21 5.40 -0.64 -11.99
C ALA A 21 6.51 -0.24 -11.01
N TYR A 22 7.31 0.75 -11.40
CA TYR A 22 8.31 1.36 -10.52
C TYR A 22 7.84 2.73 -10.06
N ILE A 23 7.92 2.98 -8.75
CA ILE A 23 7.38 4.17 -8.12
C ILE A 23 8.43 4.71 -7.14
N GLY A 24 9.21 5.68 -7.62
CA GLY A 24 10.30 6.27 -6.87
C GLY A 24 11.43 6.75 -7.78
N ASP A 25 12.46 7.32 -7.17
CA ASP A 25 13.81 7.43 -7.74
C ASP A 25 14.81 6.99 -6.67
N GLU A 26 16.11 6.98 -6.99
CA GLU A 26 17.17 6.62 -6.02
C GLU A 26 17.11 7.43 -4.72
N THR A 27 16.51 8.63 -4.75
CA THR A 27 16.34 9.46 -3.55
C THR A 27 15.19 8.99 -2.68
N ILE A 28 14.13 8.40 -3.24
CA ILE A 28 12.93 7.88 -2.55
C ILE A 28 13.17 6.46 -2.00
N GLU A 29 14.09 5.70 -2.57
CA GLU A 29 14.43 4.34 -2.13
C GLU A 29 15.07 4.25 -0.73
N LYS A 30 15.38 5.39 -0.11
CA LYS A 30 16.00 5.42 1.22
C LYS A 30 15.01 4.99 2.30
N TYR A 31 15.51 4.23 3.29
CA TYR A 31 14.71 3.74 4.43
C TYR A 31 13.98 4.87 5.18
N ASN A 32 14.60 6.04 5.31
CA ASN A 32 13.97 7.19 5.97
C ASN A 32 12.86 7.87 5.14
N ARG A 33 12.50 7.33 3.97
CA ARG A 33 11.42 7.82 3.10
C ARG A 33 10.37 6.76 2.79
N LEU A 34 10.33 5.67 3.57
CA LEU A 34 9.36 4.58 3.38
C LEU A 34 7.91 5.08 3.36
N SER A 35 7.53 6.00 4.26
CA SER A 35 6.19 6.61 4.29
C SER A 35 5.84 7.28 2.96
N GLU A 36 6.78 8.02 2.37
CA GLU A 36 6.57 8.66 1.07
C GLU A 36 6.50 7.64 -0.07
N LYS A 37 7.38 6.63 -0.06
CA LYS A 37 7.36 5.53 -1.02
C LYS A 37 6.02 4.79 -1.00
N THR A 38 5.50 4.46 0.19
CA THR A 38 4.18 3.81 0.35
C THR A 38 3.07 4.71 -0.18
N LEU A 39 3.00 5.98 0.23
CA LEU A 39 1.92 6.87 -0.19
C LEU A 39 1.90 7.10 -1.71
N LEU A 40 3.06 7.25 -2.34
CA LEU A 40 3.17 7.34 -3.80
C LEU A 40 2.77 6.02 -4.47
N SER A 41 3.16 4.88 -3.89
CA SER A 41 2.82 3.57 -4.40
C SER A 41 1.31 3.34 -4.39
N LEU A 42 0.65 3.64 -3.27
CA LEU A 42 -0.79 3.53 -3.13
C LEU A 42 -1.54 4.52 -4.03
N LEU A 43 -1.00 5.73 -4.26
CA LEU A 43 -1.61 6.69 -5.18
C LEU A 43 -1.62 6.16 -6.61
N TYR A 44 -0.48 5.64 -7.08
CA TYR A 44 -0.39 5.04 -8.41
C TYR A 44 -1.32 3.83 -8.55
N ILE A 45 -1.32 2.92 -7.57
CA ILE A 45 -2.21 1.74 -7.60
C ILE A 45 -3.67 2.19 -7.62
N TYR A 46 -4.05 3.19 -6.83
CA TYR A 46 -5.39 3.76 -6.85
C TYR A 46 -5.79 4.29 -8.24
N GLU A 47 -4.90 5.06 -8.89
CA GLU A 47 -5.16 5.68 -10.20
C GLU A 47 -5.23 4.65 -11.33
N GLN A 48 -4.36 3.64 -11.31
CA GLN A 48 -4.22 2.70 -12.43
C GLN A 48 -5.03 1.42 -12.26
N TYR A 49 -5.13 0.90 -11.03
CA TYR A 49 -5.60 -0.46 -10.76
C TYR A 49 -6.65 -0.54 -9.65
N GLY A 50 -7.02 0.59 -9.03
CA GLY A 50 -7.86 0.61 -7.84
C GLY A 50 -9.24 -0.04 -8.03
N ARG A 51 -9.71 -0.20 -9.27
CA ARG A 51 -10.98 -0.87 -9.61
C ARG A 51 -10.81 -2.25 -10.26
N ASP A 52 -9.58 -2.64 -10.54
CA ASP A 52 -9.29 -3.88 -11.27
C ASP A 52 -9.08 -5.08 -10.33
N TYR A 53 -8.80 -4.82 -9.04
CA TYR A 53 -8.53 -5.83 -8.03
C TYR A 53 -9.37 -5.63 -6.78
N ASP A 54 -9.71 -6.74 -6.12
CA ASP A 54 -10.50 -6.78 -4.88
C ASP A 54 -9.67 -6.47 -3.62
N TRP A 55 -8.39 -6.81 -3.64
CA TRP A 55 -7.51 -6.78 -2.47
C TRP A 55 -6.10 -6.38 -2.85
N PHE A 56 -5.48 -5.54 -2.02
CA PHE A 56 -4.14 -5.01 -2.21
C PHE A 56 -3.29 -5.38 -0.99
N PHE A 57 -2.17 -6.08 -1.20
CA PHE A 57 -1.26 -6.49 -0.14
C PHE A 57 0.07 -5.76 -0.26
N LYS A 58 0.53 -5.17 0.85
CA LYS A 58 1.90 -4.68 1.01
C LYS A 58 2.67 -5.68 1.86
N GLY A 59 3.87 -6.02 1.41
CA GLY A 59 4.87 -6.74 2.18
C GLY A 59 6.27 -6.18 1.91
N ASP A 60 7.19 -6.47 2.82
CA ASP A 60 8.60 -6.13 2.69
C ASP A 60 9.32 -7.18 1.81
N ASP A 61 10.57 -6.93 1.44
CA ASP A 61 11.34 -7.85 0.58
C ASP A 61 11.80 -9.13 1.29
N ASP A 62 11.69 -9.16 2.62
CA ASP A 62 11.91 -10.30 3.49
C ASP A 62 10.61 -10.94 4.01
N THR A 63 9.44 -10.52 3.51
CA THR A 63 8.13 -11.07 3.89
C THR A 63 7.78 -12.32 3.07
N TYR A 64 7.52 -13.44 3.74
CA TYR A 64 6.98 -14.66 3.11
C TYR A 64 5.46 -14.78 3.31
N VAL A 65 4.73 -15.05 2.22
CA VAL A 65 3.26 -15.15 2.23
C VAL A 65 2.80 -16.51 1.73
N ILE A 66 2.00 -17.21 2.54
CA ILE A 66 1.26 -18.40 2.09
C ILE A 66 -0.02 -17.93 1.41
N VAL A 67 0.02 -17.80 0.09
CA VAL A 67 -1.06 -17.19 -0.71
C VAL A 67 -2.37 -17.98 -0.60
N GLU A 68 -2.32 -19.30 -0.43
CA GLU A 68 -3.49 -20.16 -0.24
C GLU A 68 -4.25 -19.79 1.04
N ASN A 69 -3.53 -19.56 2.14
CA ASN A 69 -4.11 -19.15 3.41
C ASN A 69 -4.71 -17.74 3.30
N LEU A 70 -3.99 -16.82 2.65
CA LEU A 70 -4.46 -15.47 2.39
C LEU A 70 -5.76 -15.47 1.55
N ARG A 71 -5.79 -16.22 0.45
CA ARG A 71 -6.98 -16.38 -0.40
C ARG A 71 -8.13 -16.98 0.39
N HIS A 72 -7.88 -18.01 1.20
CA HIS A 72 -8.91 -18.63 2.03
C HIS A 72 -9.52 -17.61 3.01
N PHE A 73 -8.68 -16.81 3.66
CA PHE A 73 -9.11 -15.74 4.56
C PHE A 73 -9.97 -14.70 3.83
N LEU A 74 -9.54 -14.21 2.67
CA LEU A 74 -10.23 -13.13 1.96
C LEU A 74 -11.52 -13.57 1.25
N ARG A 75 -11.63 -14.84 0.83
CA ARG A 75 -12.74 -15.36 0.00
C ARG A 75 -14.16 -15.08 0.50
N ARG A 76 -14.35 -14.96 1.82
CA ARG A 76 -15.68 -14.76 2.44
C ARG A 76 -15.96 -13.31 2.83
N ARG A 77 -15.09 -12.37 2.45
CA ARG A 77 -15.18 -10.96 2.83
C ARG A 77 -15.53 -10.12 1.60
N PRO A 78 -16.49 -9.20 1.71
CA PRO A 78 -16.83 -8.29 0.62
C PRO A 78 -15.73 -7.23 0.43
N SER A 79 -15.11 -7.16 -0.75
CA SER A 79 -14.06 -6.17 -1.06
C SER A 79 -14.59 -4.73 -1.19
N ASN A 80 -15.90 -4.56 -1.38
CA ASN A 80 -16.58 -3.28 -1.41
C ASN A 80 -16.91 -2.72 -0.01
N ILE A 81 -16.40 -3.35 1.06
CA ILE A 81 -16.40 -2.80 2.41
C ILE A 81 -14.97 -2.42 2.77
N SER A 82 -14.80 -1.23 3.38
CA SER A 82 -13.49 -0.71 3.77
C SER A 82 -12.87 -1.55 4.90
N PHE A 83 -11.89 -2.38 4.53
CA PHE A 83 -11.09 -3.18 5.44
C PHE A 83 -9.61 -2.82 5.35
N TYR A 84 -8.99 -2.75 6.52
CA TYR A 84 -7.55 -2.69 6.72
C TYR A 84 -7.15 -3.82 7.67
N TYR A 85 -6.44 -4.82 7.16
CA TYR A 85 -6.03 -6.00 7.90
C TYR A 85 -4.52 -6.10 8.02
N GLY A 86 -4.06 -6.74 9.09
CA GLY A 86 -2.68 -7.14 9.32
C GLY A 86 -2.48 -7.52 10.78
N TYR A 87 -1.24 -7.67 11.20
CA TYR A 87 -0.92 -7.83 12.62
C TYR A 87 -1.06 -6.47 13.31
N ILE A 88 -2.10 -6.29 14.12
CA ILE A 88 -2.39 -5.01 14.77
C ILE A 88 -1.48 -4.83 15.98
N ALA A 89 -0.59 -3.84 15.88
CA ALA A 89 0.26 -3.34 16.95
C ALA A 89 -0.28 -2.00 17.48
N THR A 90 0.26 -1.55 18.62
CA THR A 90 -0.23 -0.37 19.34
C THR A 90 0.90 0.59 19.66
N THR A 91 0.68 1.88 19.44
CA THR A 91 1.46 2.95 20.10
C THR A 91 0.72 3.43 21.35
N SER A 92 1.20 4.48 22.00
CA SER A 92 0.49 5.12 23.12
C SER A 92 -0.90 5.66 22.76
N ASP A 93 -1.15 5.97 21.49
CA ASP A 93 -2.35 6.68 21.04
C ASP A 93 -3.04 6.04 19.83
N ARG A 94 -2.49 4.98 19.22
CA ARG A 94 -2.98 4.44 17.94
C ARG A 94 -2.87 2.93 17.83
N LEU A 95 -3.75 2.35 17.01
CA LEU A 95 -3.65 1.00 16.48
C LEU A 95 -3.18 1.07 15.03
N TYR A 96 -2.25 0.21 14.62
CA TYR A 96 -1.74 0.16 13.25
C TYR A 96 -1.39 -1.28 12.85
N ALA A 97 -1.46 -1.61 11.56
CA ALA A 97 -0.98 -2.91 11.10
C ALA A 97 0.53 -2.85 10.86
N SER A 98 1.29 -3.71 11.54
CA SER A 98 2.75 -3.74 11.46
C SER A 98 3.27 -3.98 10.04
N GLY A 99 4.24 -3.18 9.61
CA GLY A 99 4.78 -3.19 8.25
C GLY A 99 5.40 -4.53 7.82
N GLY A 100 6.20 -5.15 8.68
CA GLY A 100 6.92 -6.41 8.37
C GLY A 100 6.04 -7.66 8.37
N ALA A 101 4.92 -7.64 9.09
CA ALA A 101 3.90 -8.68 8.96
C ALA A 101 3.12 -8.58 7.63
N GLY A 102 3.25 -7.44 6.96
CA GLY A 102 2.43 -7.03 5.84
C GLY A 102 1.02 -6.62 6.26
N TYR A 103 0.36 -5.87 5.37
CA TYR A 103 -1.01 -5.44 5.57
C TYR A 103 -1.80 -5.48 4.26
N ILE A 104 -3.12 -5.56 4.40
CA ILE A 104 -4.07 -5.72 3.30
C ILE A 104 -5.07 -4.57 3.35
N LEU A 105 -5.33 -3.97 2.18
CA LEU A 105 -6.45 -3.07 1.95
C LEU A 105 -7.47 -3.76 1.04
N SER A 106 -8.74 -3.69 1.41
CA SER A 106 -9.84 -3.97 0.47
C SER A 106 -9.87 -2.94 -0.66
N GLN A 107 -10.54 -3.28 -1.76
CA GLN A 107 -10.85 -2.33 -2.83
C GLN A 107 -11.45 -1.03 -2.32
N GLU A 108 -12.51 -1.11 -1.51
CA GLU A 108 -13.17 0.08 -0.99
C GLU A 108 -12.24 0.93 -0.11
N ALA A 109 -11.43 0.30 0.74
CA ALA A 109 -10.45 1.03 1.56
C ALA A 109 -9.44 1.81 0.70
N LEU A 110 -8.91 1.21 -0.36
CA LEU A 110 -8.00 1.91 -1.27
C LEU A 110 -8.70 3.04 -2.03
N LEU A 111 -9.94 2.81 -2.50
CA LEU A 111 -10.70 3.82 -3.23
C LEU A 111 -11.04 5.03 -2.35
N GLN A 112 -11.49 4.79 -1.12
CA GLN A 112 -11.74 5.85 -0.14
C GLN A 112 -10.45 6.59 0.21
N PHE A 113 -9.37 5.86 0.48
CA PHE A 113 -8.09 6.47 0.80
C PHE A 113 -7.54 7.33 -0.35
N GLY A 114 -7.63 6.83 -1.57
CA GLY A 114 -7.23 7.54 -2.78
C GLY A 114 -8.02 8.83 -2.98
N LYS A 115 -9.34 8.73 -2.92
CA LYS A 115 -10.26 9.86 -3.13
C LYS A 115 -10.16 10.91 -2.02
N GLU A 116 -10.08 10.49 -0.76
CA GLU A 116 -10.20 11.42 0.37
C GLU A 116 -8.85 11.93 0.89
N VAL A 117 -7.75 11.21 0.64
CA VAL A 117 -6.43 11.57 1.15
C VAL A 117 -5.38 11.69 0.05
N LEU A 118 -5.12 10.62 -0.72
CA LEU A 118 -3.94 10.58 -1.60
C LEU A 118 -3.98 11.61 -2.73
N THR A 119 -5.16 11.85 -3.31
CA THR A 119 -5.36 12.84 -4.39
C THR A 119 -5.51 14.28 -3.88
N LYS A 120 -5.71 14.47 -2.58
CA LYS A 120 -5.91 15.79 -1.96
C LYS A 120 -4.62 16.24 -1.28
N THR A 121 -3.87 17.14 -1.92
CA THR A 121 -2.58 17.64 -1.43
C THR A 121 -2.62 18.09 0.04
N GLU A 122 -3.66 18.83 0.45
CA GLU A 122 -3.78 19.30 1.84
C GLU A 122 -4.01 18.16 2.85
N LYS A 123 -4.78 17.13 2.48
CA LYS A 123 -4.96 15.94 3.33
C LYS A 123 -3.70 15.09 3.38
N ARG A 124 -3.00 14.93 2.26
CA ARG A 124 -1.71 14.22 2.22
C ARG A 124 -0.62 14.93 3.04
N LYS A 125 -0.67 16.25 3.19
CA LYS A 125 0.23 16.99 4.09
C LYS A 125 -0.02 16.68 5.57
N LEU A 126 -1.22 16.23 5.94
CA LEU A 126 -1.50 15.82 7.31
C LEU A 126 -0.78 14.52 7.68
N CYS A 127 -0.52 13.65 6.70
CA CYS A 127 0.30 12.46 6.90
C CYS A 127 1.69 12.84 7.41
N ASN A 128 2.01 12.43 8.64
CA ASN A 128 3.32 12.68 9.26
C ASN A 128 4.42 11.79 8.64
N LYS A 129 5.07 12.25 7.57
CA LYS A 129 6.07 11.46 6.84
C LYS A 129 7.33 11.12 7.66
N ASP A 130 7.54 11.79 8.80
CA ASP A 130 8.68 11.55 9.67
C ASP A 130 8.46 10.35 10.62
N GLU A 131 7.23 9.83 10.70
CA GLU A 131 6.90 8.58 11.41
C GLU A 131 7.27 7.35 10.60
N ALA A 132 7.37 6.21 11.29
CA ALA A 132 7.46 4.90 10.64
C ALA A 132 6.28 4.70 9.66
N GLU A 133 6.55 4.03 8.55
CA GLU A 133 5.62 3.90 7.41
C GLU A 133 4.25 3.32 7.77
N ASP A 134 4.23 2.29 8.59
CA ASP A 134 3.04 1.61 9.04
C ASP A 134 2.20 2.46 10.02
N ILE A 135 2.86 3.16 10.94
CA ILE A 135 2.24 4.13 11.84
C ILE A 135 1.68 5.32 11.03
N ASN A 136 2.46 5.83 10.07
CA ASN A 136 2.05 6.91 9.20
C ASN A 136 0.81 6.52 8.38
N LEU A 137 0.81 5.33 7.78
CA LEU A 137 -0.32 4.86 6.99
C LEU A 137 -1.59 4.78 7.84
N ALA A 138 -1.53 4.17 9.03
CA ALA A 138 -2.68 4.10 9.93
C ALA A 138 -3.20 5.49 10.32
N TYR A 139 -2.29 6.44 10.59
CA TYR A 139 -2.65 7.83 10.84
C TYR A 139 -3.34 8.49 9.65
N CYS A 140 -2.84 8.28 8.43
CA CYS A 140 -3.45 8.80 7.21
C CYS A 140 -4.84 8.20 6.94
N LEU A 141 -4.99 6.88 7.14
CA LEU A 141 -6.25 6.17 6.97
C LEU A 141 -7.33 6.69 7.93
N ALA A 142 -6.96 7.09 9.15
CA ALA A 142 -7.89 7.70 10.10
C ALA A 142 -8.48 9.05 9.63
N HIS A 143 -7.91 9.68 8.58
CA HIS A 143 -8.39 10.96 8.03
C HIS A 143 -9.36 10.83 6.85
N ILE A 144 -9.74 9.60 6.48
CA ILE A 144 -10.70 9.32 5.41
C ILE A 144 -12.10 9.89 5.74
N GLY A 145 -12.46 10.01 7.03
CA GLY A 145 -13.73 10.56 7.49
C GLY A 145 -14.26 9.81 8.70
#